data_AF-A0A5K7ZK66-F1
#
_entry.id   AF-A0A5K7ZK66-F1
#
_cell.length_a   1.000
_cell.length_b   1.000
_cell.length_c   1.000
_cell.angle_alpha   90.00
_cell.angle_beta   90.00
_cell.angle_gamma   90.00
#
_symmetry.space_group_name_H-M   'P 1'
#
loop_
_entity.id
_entity.type
_entity.pdbx_description
1 polymer ?
#
loop_
_entity_poly.entity_id
_entity_poly.type
_entity_poly.pdbx_seq_one_letter_code
_entity_poly.pdbx_strand_id
1 'polypeptide(L)'
;MDSDAKGYGEKAIKDWQLIIDASKGMSLHVAMNDCGQFPYYTGFRTVDLAGLNNRAIAKGRSPEATLHELREKNPSLVILCGSDNNNIASVFGWEKLSSSDVLSLGYDYVGSIKVGKFTSKEDYYWLIFTKSDQATDDFLNRLARIGVFVYANSSARIEKQRG
;
A
#
# COMPACT_ATOMS: atom_id res chain seq x y z
N MET A 1 16.02 22.17 -18.68
CA MET A 1 14.57 22.18 -18.40
C MET A 1 14.28 21.03 -17.46
N ASP A 2 13.78 21.40 -16.30
CA ASP A 2 13.05 20.68 -15.25
C ASP A 2 13.64 19.41 -14.63
N SER A 3 14.36 19.65 -13.53
CA SER A 3 14.76 18.69 -12.49
C SER A 3 13.65 18.28 -11.53
N ASP A 4 12.40 18.72 -11.75
CA ASP A 4 11.37 18.73 -10.71
C ASP A 4 10.32 17.62 -10.85
N ALA A 5 10.56 16.66 -11.74
CA ALA A 5 9.78 15.42 -11.85
C ALA A 5 10.48 14.20 -11.23
N LYS A 6 11.43 14.41 -10.30
CA LYS A 6 11.92 13.29 -9.46
C LYS A 6 10.82 12.95 -8.47
N GLY A 7 10.08 11.88 -8.76
CA GLY A 7 8.98 11.38 -7.94
C GLY A 7 9.35 11.37 -6.46
N TYR A 8 8.45 11.91 -5.64
CA TYR A 8 8.53 11.77 -4.19
C TYR A 8 8.64 10.26 -3.89
N GLY A 9 9.68 9.86 -3.14
CA GLY A 9 9.79 8.48 -2.67
C GLY A 9 10.67 7.51 -3.47
N GLU A 10 11.35 7.87 -4.55
CA GLU A 10 12.13 6.87 -5.35
C GLU A 10 13.47 6.40 -4.74
N LYS A 11 13.90 6.92 -3.59
CA LYS A 11 15.30 6.73 -3.16
C LYS A 11 15.63 5.32 -2.66
N ALA A 12 14.65 4.55 -2.17
CA ALA A 12 14.90 3.19 -1.66
C ALA A 12 14.58 2.10 -2.69
N ILE A 13 13.54 2.26 -3.52
CA ILE A 13 13.26 1.33 -4.63
C ILE A 13 14.16 1.69 -5.82
N LYS A 14 15.31 1.02 -5.90
CA LYS A 14 16.34 1.29 -6.92
C LYS A 14 16.20 0.44 -8.19
N ASP A 15 15.51 -0.68 -8.10
CA ASP A 15 15.35 -1.63 -9.20
C ASP A 15 13.91 -2.11 -9.30
N TRP A 16 13.14 -1.42 -10.16
CA TRP A 16 11.76 -1.76 -10.45
C TRP A 16 11.63 -3.10 -11.19
N GLN A 17 12.68 -3.59 -11.86
CA GLN A 17 12.62 -4.85 -12.60
C GLN A 17 12.33 -6.04 -11.67
N LEU A 18 12.84 -6.00 -10.44
CA LEU A 18 12.58 -7.04 -9.45
C LEU A 18 11.09 -7.09 -9.03
N ILE A 19 10.43 -5.94 -8.92
CA ILE A 19 9.00 -5.85 -8.61
C ILE A 19 8.18 -6.34 -9.82
N ILE A 20 8.57 -5.93 -11.03
CA ILE A 20 7.96 -6.41 -12.29
C ILE A 20 8.04 -7.94 -12.36
N ASP A 21 9.22 -8.51 -12.13
CA ASP A 21 9.44 -9.95 -12.18
C ASP A 21 8.64 -10.70 -11.12
N ALA A 22 8.55 -10.15 -9.90
CA ALA A 22 7.71 -10.71 -8.85
C ALA A 22 6.21 -10.74 -9.25
N SER A 23 5.75 -9.71 -9.97
CA SER A 23 4.36 -9.59 -10.43
C SER A 23 4.00 -10.44 -11.66
N LYS A 24 4.99 -11.00 -12.37
CA LYS A 24 4.75 -11.77 -13.61
C LYS A 24 3.79 -12.94 -13.40
N GLY A 25 2.78 -13.01 -14.27
CA GLY A 25 1.75 -14.04 -14.27
C GLY A 25 0.71 -13.90 -13.16
N MET A 26 0.71 -12.80 -12.41
CA MET A 26 -0.25 -12.53 -11.33
C MET A 26 -1.33 -11.54 -11.79
N SER A 27 -2.50 -11.65 -11.17
CA SER A 27 -3.62 -10.73 -11.41
C SER A 27 -4.21 -10.33 -10.06
N LEU A 28 -3.60 -9.33 -9.42
CA LEU A 28 -4.10 -8.75 -8.19
C LEU A 28 -4.90 -7.47 -8.45
N HIS A 29 -5.85 -7.19 -7.56
CA HIS A 29 -6.54 -5.91 -7.52
C HIS A 29 -6.01 -5.11 -6.32
N VAL A 30 -5.47 -3.93 -6.56
CA VAL A 30 -4.82 -3.14 -5.52
C VAL A 30 -5.58 -1.84 -5.31
N ALA A 31 -5.77 -1.41 -4.07
CA ALA A 31 -6.16 -0.05 -3.76
C ALA A 31 -4.98 0.69 -3.16
N MET A 32 -4.72 1.93 -3.59
CA MET A 32 -3.54 2.67 -3.17
C MET A 32 -3.78 4.17 -3.12
N ASN A 33 -3.28 4.84 -2.07
CA ASN A 33 -3.34 6.30 -1.91
C ASN A 33 -2.04 7.02 -2.35
N ASP A 34 -1.10 6.26 -2.90
CA ASP A 34 0.11 6.73 -3.57
C ASP A 34 0.06 6.36 -5.05
N CYS A 35 -0.11 7.34 -5.93
CA CYS A 35 -0.43 7.09 -7.33
C CYS A 35 0.74 7.40 -8.24
N GLY A 36 1.24 6.37 -8.93
CA GLY A 36 2.14 6.55 -10.06
C GLY A 36 2.86 5.26 -10.41
N GLN A 37 3.79 4.84 -9.57
CA GLN A 37 4.80 3.87 -10.00
C GLN A 37 4.39 2.41 -9.77
N PHE A 38 3.88 2.07 -8.58
CA PHE A 38 3.57 0.68 -8.26
C PHE A 38 2.50 0.09 -9.21
N PRO A 39 1.36 0.75 -9.44
CA PRO A 39 0.41 0.33 -10.47
C PRO A 39 1.01 0.27 -11.88
N TYR A 40 1.82 1.27 -12.26
CA TYR A 40 2.41 1.36 -13.59
C TYR A 40 3.35 0.18 -13.89
N TYR A 41 4.25 -0.15 -12.96
CA TYR A 41 5.22 -1.23 -13.16
C TYR A 41 4.62 -2.62 -12.99
N THR A 42 3.68 -2.81 -12.07
CA THR A 42 3.07 -4.14 -11.85
C THR A 42 1.97 -4.47 -12.87
N GLY A 43 1.35 -3.46 -13.48
CA GLY A 43 0.19 -3.65 -14.36
C GLY A 43 -1.06 -4.18 -13.65
N PHE A 44 -1.08 -4.18 -12.32
CA PHE A 44 -2.24 -4.60 -11.55
C PHE A 44 -3.41 -3.65 -11.72
N ARG A 45 -4.64 -4.19 -11.64
CA ARG A 45 -5.83 -3.34 -11.60
C ARG A 45 -5.78 -2.49 -10.34
N THR A 46 -6.12 -1.20 -10.43
CA THR A 46 -5.97 -0.29 -9.30
C THR A 46 -7.24 0.49 -9.00
N VAL A 47 -7.60 0.53 -7.71
CA VAL A 47 -8.51 1.51 -7.12
C VAL A 47 -7.66 2.70 -6.65
N ASP A 48 -7.85 3.84 -7.29
CA ASP A 48 -7.16 5.09 -6.97
C ASP A 48 -7.78 5.74 -5.73
N LEU A 49 -7.06 5.67 -4.61
CA LEU A 49 -7.44 6.31 -3.35
C LEU A 49 -6.81 7.70 -3.20
N ALA A 50 -5.89 8.13 -4.08
CA ALA A 50 -5.42 9.51 -4.07
C ALA A 50 -6.48 10.46 -4.65
N GLY A 51 -7.49 9.92 -5.35
CA GLY A 51 -8.63 10.66 -5.86
C GLY A 51 -8.36 11.34 -7.21
N LEU A 52 -7.33 10.93 -7.95
CA LEU A 52 -7.06 11.46 -9.30
C LEU A 52 -8.25 11.21 -10.24
N ASN A 53 -8.96 10.09 -10.05
CA ASN A 53 -10.12 9.68 -10.83
C ASN A 53 -11.45 9.76 -10.06
N ASN A 54 -11.42 10.00 -8.75
CA ASN A 54 -12.62 10.09 -7.91
C ASN A 54 -12.65 11.41 -7.14
N ARG A 55 -13.51 12.33 -7.58
CA ARG A 55 -13.66 13.67 -6.98
C ARG A 55 -14.13 13.66 -5.53
N ALA A 56 -14.90 12.66 -5.11
CA ALA A 56 -15.36 12.57 -3.72
C ALA A 56 -14.17 12.27 -2.79
N ILE A 57 -13.32 11.33 -3.19
CA ILE A 57 -12.06 11.00 -2.51
C ILE A 57 -11.11 12.22 -2.55
N ALA A 58 -10.92 12.84 -3.71
CA ALA A 58 -10.03 14.00 -3.88
C ALA A 58 -10.37 15.18 -2.96
N LYS A 59 -11.65 15.33 -2.60
CA LYS A 59 -12.10 16.42 -1.73
C LYS A 59 -11.78 16.18 -0.25
N GLY A 60 -11.39 14.96 0.13
CA GLY A 60 -10.83 14.63 1.44
C GLY A 60 -11.67 15.08 2.63
N ARG A 61 -12.99 15.24 2.46
CA ARG A 61 -13.82 15.81 3.53
C ARG A 61 -14.07 14.78 4.63
N SER A 62 -14.15 13.50 4.27
CA SER A 62 -14.47 12.40 5.17
C SER A 62 -14.17 11.04 4.50
N PRO A 63 -13.84 9.96 5.25
CA PRO A 63 -13.37 8.70 4.67
C PRO A 63 -14.46 7.84 4.01
N GLU A 64 -15.74 8.20 4.11
CA GLU A 64 -16.85 7.33 3.70
C GLU A 64 -16.84 7.01 2.20
N ALA A 65 -16.45 7.98 1.36
CA ALA A 65 -16.34 7.73 -0.08
C ALA A 65 -15.25 6.69 -0.39
N THR A 66 -14.11 6.80 0.29
CA THR A 66 -12.98 5.88 0.19
C THR A 66 -13.36 4.50 0.72
N LEU A 67 -14.00 4.44 1.90
CA LEU A 67 -14.51 3.22 2.50
C LEU A 67 -15.56 2.52 1.62
N HIS A 68 -16.44 3.30 0.98
CA HIS A 68 -17.40 2.78 0.02
C HIS A 68 -16.70 2.13 -1.18
N GLU A 69 -15.74 2.80 -1.81
CA GLU A 69 -14.95 2.21 -2.90
C GLU A 69 -14.22 0.93 -2.45
N LEU A 70 -13.60 0.93 -1.26
CA LEU A 70 -12.91 -0.26 -0.74
C LEU A 70 -13.86 -1.44 -0.50
N ARG A 71 -15.09 -1.18 -0.04
CA ARG A 71 -16.12 -2.22 0.14
C ARG A 71 -16.62 -2.76 -1.20
N GLU A 72 -17.00 -1.87 -2.11
CA GLU A 72 -17.58 -2.23 -3.42
C GLU A 72 -16.56 -2.95 -4.32
N LYS A 73 -15.31 -2.47 -4.33
CA LYS A 73 -14.26 -3.01 -5.21
C LYS A 73 -13.55 -4.21 -4.61
N ASN A 74 -13.61 -4.38 -3.29
CA ASN A 74 -13.01 -5.46 -2.51
C ASN A 74 -11.62 -5.88 -3.05
N PRO A 75 -10.64 -4.97 -3.09
CA PRO A 75 -9.31 -5.25 -3.62
C PRO A 75 -8.61 -6.39 -2.86
N SER A 76 -7.66 -7.04 -3.52
CA SER A 76 -6.79 -8.05 -2.92
C SER A 76 -5.81 -7.42 -1.92
N LEU A 77 -5.26 -6.25 -2.26
CA LEU A 77 -4.32 -5.50 -1.43
C LEU A 77 -4.83 -4.07 -1.23
N VAL A 78 -4.71 -3.55 -0.02
CA VAL A 78 -4.79 -2.11 0.25
C VAL A 78 -3.40 -1.66 0.66
N ILE A 79 -2.84 -0.70 -0.07
CA ILE A 79 -1.50 -0.18 0.16
C ILE A 79 -1.60 1.29 0.51
N LEU A 80 -1.28 1.64 1.75
CA LEU A 80 -1.38 3.00 2.24
C LEU A 80 -0.01 3.61 2.49
N CYS A 81 0.11 4.89 2.16
CA CYS A 81 1.18 5.75 2.58
C CYS A 81 1.29 5.78 4.12
N GLY A 82 2.49 5.58 4.69
CA GLY A 82 2.75 5.79 6.12
C GLY A 82 4.17 6.31 6.39
N SER A 83 4.36 7.00 7.51
CA SER A 83 5.68 7.55 7.91
C SER A 83 6.51 6.62 8.82
N ASP A 84 5.91 5.56 9.35
CA ASP A 84 6.58 4.58 10.22
C ASP A 84 6.03 3.17 9.98
N ASN A 85 6.92 2.23 9.64
CA ASN A 85 6.56 0.84 9.39
C ASN A 85 6.24 0.02 10.66
N ASN A 86 6.56 0.54 11.85
CA ASN A 86 6.21 -0.07 13.13
C ASN A 86 4.93 0.53 13.73
N ASN A 87 4.39 1.60 13.14
CA ASN A 87 3.19 2.26 13.61
C ASN A 87 2.18 2.39 12.47
N ILE A 88 1.20 1.48 12.43
CA ILE A 88 0.14 1.51 11.40
C ILE A 88 -0.75 2.75 11.47
N ALA A 89 -0.81 3.44 12.63
CA ALA A 89 -1.54 4.71 12.74
C ALA A 89 -0.79 5.89 12.08
N SER A 90 0.43 5.67 11.58
CA SER A 90 1.20 6.65 10.80
C SER A 90 0.70 6.85 9.37
N VAL A 91 -0.39 6.18 9.00
CA VAL A 91 -1.05 6.35 7.70
C VAL A 91 -1.35 7.82 7.46
N PHE A 92 -1.07 8.29 6.25
CA PHE A 92 -1.41 9.63 5.81
C PHE A 92 -1.93 9.61 4.37
N GLY A 93 -2.70 10.64 4.01
CA GLY A 93 -3.30 10.75 2.69
C GLY A 93 -4.40 11.79 2.66
N TRP A 94 -4.81 12.18 1.46
CA TRP A 94 -5.85 13.20 1.24
C TRP A 94 -7.25 12.65 1.54
N GLU A 95 -7.41 11.34 1.41
CA GLU A 95 -8.65 10.59 1.59
C GLU A 95 -9.10 10.46 3.05
N LYS A 96 -8.27 10.91 4.01
CA LYS A 96 -8.51 10.84 5.46
C LYS A 96 -8.86 9.45 5.98
N LEU A 97 -8.34 8.41 5.33
CA LEU A 97 -8.52 7.03 5.76
C LEU A 97 -7.52 6.71 6.87
N SER A 98 -7.99 6.08 7.95
CA SER A 98 -7.12 5.55 9.01
C SER A 98 -6.82 4.06 8.80
N SER A 99 -5.81 3.53 9.48
CA SER A 99 -5.58 2.08 9.52
C SER A 99 -6.77 1.33 10.12
N SER A 100 -7.42 1.88 11.16
CA SER A 100 -8.58 1.28 11.81
C SER A 100 -9.77 1.12 10.84
N ASP A 101 -9.95 2.08 9.93
CA ASP A 101 -10.97 2.01 8.89
C ASP A 101 -10.73 0.79 7.99
N VAL A 102 -9.49 0.58 7.55
CA VAL A 102 -9.11 -0.58 6.71
C VAL A 102 -9.24 -1.90 7.46
N LEU A 103 -8.81 -1.95 8.73
CA LEU A 103 -8.98 -3.12 9.58
C LEU A 103 -10.45 -3.50 9.77
N SER A 104 -11.33 -2.50 9.91
CA SER A 104 -12.79 -2.73 10.05
C SER A 104 -13.43 -3.38 8.82
N LEU A 105 -12.78 -3.28 7.65
CA LEU A 105 -13.21 -3.95 6.41
C LEU A 105 -12.70 -5.39 6.29
N GLY A 106 -11.98 -5.88 7.31
CA GLY A 106 -11.47 -7.25 7.40
C GLY A 106 -10.09 -7.45 6.78
N TYR A 107 -9.36 -6.39 6.43
CA TYR A 107 -7.97 -6.50 6.00
C TYR A 107 -7.05 -6.55 7.21
N ASP A 108 -6.01 -7.37 7.19
CA ASP A 108 -4.97 -7.42 8.21
C ASP A 108 -3.72 -6.69 7.69
N TYR A 109 -3.03 -5.95 8.56
CA TYR A 109 -1.71 -5.41 8.26
C TYR A 109 -0.68 -6.54 8.23
N VAL A 110 0.08 -6.65 7.14
CA VAL A 110 1.03 -7.76 6.95
C VAL A 110 2.49 -7.33 6.86
N GLY A 111 2.76 -6.05 6.59
CA GLY A 111 4.12 -5.55 6.49
C GLY A 111 4.23 -4.31 5.62
N SER A 112 5.44 -3.99 5.19
CA SER A 112 5.70 -2.75 4.47
C SER A 112 6.77 -2.87 3.39
N ILE A 113 6.73 -1.93 2.44
CA ILE A 113 7.81 -1.65 1.50
C ILE A 113 8.36 -0.28 1.85
N LYS A 114 9.67 -0.17 2.03
CA LYS A 114 10.33 1.12 2.19
C LYS A 114 10.45 1.79 0.82
N VAL A 115 9.86 2.97 0.67
CA VAL A 115 9.80 3.67 -0.61
C VAL A 115 10.96 4.65 -0.70
N GLY A 116 11.07 5.59 0.23
CA GLY A 116 12.17 6.56 0.25
C GLY A 116 11.91 7.73 1.18
N LYS A 117 12.62 8.85 1.02
CA LYS A 117 12.45 10.02 1.90
C LYS A 117 11.36 10.97 1.41
N PHE A 118 10.50 11.43 2.32
CA PHE A 118 9.63 12.58 2.06
C PHE A 118 10.45 13.87 2.24
N THR A 119 10.77 14.52 1.10
CA THR A 119 11.45 15.81 0.91
C THR A 119 12.77 16.13 1.64
N SER A 120 13.09 15.64 2.84
CA SER A 120 14.47 15.65 3.37
C SER A 120 14.74 14.89 4.67
N LYS A 121 13.75 14.54 5.51
CA LYS A 121 14.06 14.08 6.88
C LYS A 121 13.52 12.71 7.28
N GLU A 122 12.36 12.30 6.77
CA GLU A 122 11.69 11.08 7.24
C GLU A 122 11.52 10.09 6.08
N ASP A 123 11.69 8.81 6.42
CA ASP A 123 11.38 7.72 5.50
C ASP A 123 9.86 7.60 5.36
N TYR A 124 9.47 7.13 4.19
CA TYR A 124 8.10 6.93 3.77
C TYR A 124 7.95 5.47 3.31
N TYR A 125 6.84 4.86 3.70
CA TYR A 125 6.57 3.45 3.55
C TYR A 125 5.22 3.22 2.88
N TRP A 126 5.14 2.17 2.09
CA TRP A 126 3.90 1.54 1.69
C TRP A 126 3.54 0.49 2.73
N LEU A 127 2.53 0.77 3.55
CA LEU A 127 1.96 -0.13 4.52
C LEU A 127 0.92 -1.01 3.83
N ILE A 128 1.11 -2.33 3.90
CA ILE A 128 0.34 -3.29 3.11
C ILE A 128 -0.66 -4.02 4.01
N PHE A 129 -1.92 -3.99 3.58
CA PHE A 129 -3.04 -4.67 4.20
C PHE A 129 -3.64 -5.66 3.19
N THR A 130 -4.03 -6.85 3.65
CA THR A 130 -4.63 -7.89 2.80
C THR A 130 -5.64 -8.72 3.59
N LYS A 131 -6.62 -9.32 2.91
CA LYS A 131 -7.47 -10.37 3.50
C LYS A 131 -6.79 -11.75 3.54
N SER A 132 -5.56 -11.84 3.02
CA SER A 132 -4.77 -13.06 2.81
C SER A 132 -5.49 -14.08 1.93
N ASP A 133 -4.92 -14.32 0.77
CA ASP A 133 -5.26 -15.44 -0.08
C ASP A 133 -3.97 -15.97 -0.73
N GLN A 134 -4.05 -17.12 -1.40
CA GLN A 134 -2.87 -17.74 -2.00
C GLN A 134 -2.14 -16.80 -2.96
N ALA A 135 -2.87 -15.98 -3.74
CA ALA A 135 -2.27 -15.10 -4.74
C ALA A 135 -1.53 -13.92 -4.11
N THR A 136 -2.12 -13.29 -3.09
CA THR A 136 -1.50 -12.21 -2.33
C THR A 136 -0.32 -12.72 -1.51
N ASP A 137 -0.44 -13.90 -0.89
CA ASP A 137 0.66 -14.52 -0.15
C ASP A 137 1.83 -14.87 -1.08
N ASP A 138 1.57 -15.44 -2.25
CA ASP A 138 2.61 -15.74 -3.24
C ASP A 138 3.34 -14.47 -3.70
N PHE A 139 2.60 -13.39 -3.96
CA PHE A 139 3.18 -12.11 -4.38
C PHE A 139 4.05 -11.49 -3.27
N LEU A 140 3.54 -11.41 -2.04
CA LEU A 140 4.28 -10.85 -0.91
C LEU A 140 5.50 -11.70 -0.57
N ASN A 141 5.41 -13.03 -0.67
CA ASN A 141 6.54 -13.92 -0.50
C ASN A 141 7.62 -13.70 -1.58
N ARG A 142 7.23 -13.47 -2.84
CA ARG A 142 8.18 -13.12 -3.90
C ARG A 142 8.89 -11.81 -3.60
N LEU A 143 8.16 -10.77 -3.20
CA LEU A 143 8.74 -9.48 -2.81
C LEU A 143 9.65 -9.60 -1.58
N ALA A 144 9.31 -10.45 -0.60
CA ALA A 144 10.14 -10.70 0.57
C ALA A 144 11.46 -11.39 0.22
N ARG A 145 11.43 -12.39 -0.67
CA ARG A 145 12.63 -13.14 -1.11
C ARG A 145 13.66 -12.26 -1.81
N ILE A 146 13.22 -11.20 -2.49
CA ILE A 146 14.09 -10.22 -3.15
C ILE A 146 14.42 -9.01 -2.25
N GLY A 147 13.97 -9.02 -0.99
CA GLY A 147 14.26 -7.97 -0.01
C GLY A 147 13.51 -6.65 -0.21
N VAL A 148 12.45 -6.62 -1.04
CA VAL A 148 11.62 -5.42 -1.27
C VAL A 148 10.57 -5.25 -0.17
N PHE A 149 9.99 -6.37 0.28
CA PHE A 149 8.94 -6.38 1.29
C PHE A 149 9.45 -6.93 2.62
N VAL A 150 9.06 -6.29 3.72
CA VAL A 150 9.36 -6.71 5.09
C VAL A 150 8.06 -7.04 5.80
N TYR A 151 7.89 -8.31 6.19
CA TYR A 151 6.77 -8.73 7.03
C TYR A 151 6.82 -8.01 8.38
N ALA A 152 5.66 -7.60 8.89
CA ALA A 152 5.54 -7.12 10.25
C ALA A 152 5.95 -8.25 11.22
N ASN A 153 6.74 -7.92 12.25
CA ASN A 153 7.16 -8.91 13.24
C ASN A 153 5.93 -9.59 13.87
N SER A 154 5.97 -10.92 13.92
CA SER A 154 4.87 -11.82 14.29
C SER A 154 4.30 -11.66 15.71
N SER A 155 4.76 -10.68 16.50
CA SER A 155 4.14 -10.33 17.78
C SER A 155 2.67 -9.88 17.62
N ALA A 156 2.28 -9.37 16.44
CA ALA A 156 0.90 -8.99 16.14
C ALA A 156 -0.01 -10.15 15.69
N ARG A 157 0.54 -11.34 15.39
CA ARG A 157 -0.26 -12.53 15.00
C ARG A 157 -0.76 -13.35 16.20
N ILE A 158 -0.19 -13.14 17.39
CA ILE A 158 -0.40 -14.02 18.56
C ILE A 158 -1.74 -13.74 19.29
N GLU A 159 -2.37 -12.58 19.11
CA GLU A 159 -3.63 -12.27 19.79
C GLU A 159 -4.88 -12.89 19.13
N LYS A 160 -4.80 -13.37 17.88
CA LYS A 160 -5.93 -14.03 17.18
C LYS A 160 -6.07 -15.54 17.46
N GLN A 161 -5.15 -16.15 18.24
CA GLN A 161 -5.21 -17.58 18.60
C GLN A 161 -5.44 -17.84 20.10
N ARG A 162 -5.78 -16.81 20.88
CA ARG A 162 -6.08 -16.92 22.33
C ARG A 162 -7.47 -16.41 22.73
N GLY A 163 -8.38 -16.27 21.77
CA GLY A 163 -9.80 -16.00 22.01
C GLY A 163 -10.66 -17.22 21.73
#